data_AF-A0A7Y6NMK1-F1
#
_entry.id   AF-A0A7Y6NMK1-F1
#
_cell.length_a   1.000
_cell.length_b   1.000
_cell.length_c   1.000
_cell.angle_alpha   90.00
_cell.angle_beta   90.00
_cell.angle_gamma   90.00
#
_symmetry.space_group_name_H-M   'P 1'
#
loop_
_entity.id
_entity.type
_entity.pdbx_description
1 polymer ?
#
loop_
_entity_poly.entity_id
_entity_poly.type
_entity_poly.pdbx_seq_one_letter_code
_entity_poly.pdbx_strand_id
1 'polypeptide(L)'
;MNNLDSLLTLLHQAERERDFALAEQQKVQAAHDAAKAQAQQLVTYRREYEQRWSEQFCREGKIELVRCYQGFVQRLTQAVDQQARVADHAANQLARASANVRECEVRAAAVRKLIERRTHEGQLAAERREQKQSDELAARATWGRGATLRASSAF
;
A
#
# COMPACT_ATOMS: atom_id res chain seq x y z
N MET A 1 -5.12 14.21 -27.32
CA MET A 1 -4.79 14.13 -25.88
C MET A 1 -3.32 14.43 -25.72
N ASN A 2 -2.96 15.37 -24.84
CA ASN A 2 -1.56 15.69 -24.56
C ASN A 2 -0.92 14.52 -23.81
N ASN A 3 0.35 14.21 -24.08
CA ASN A 3 1.06 13.07 -23.46
C ASN A 3 1.05 13.15 -21.92
N LEU A 4 1.12 14.38 -21.38
CA LEU A 4 1.01 14.64 -19.95
C LEU A 4 -0.38 14.28 -19.37
N ASP A 5 -1.47 14.58 -20.09
CA ASP A 5 -2.84 14.27 -19.64
C ASP A 5 -3.06 12.76 -19.53
N SER A 6 -2.47 11.99 -20.45
CA SER A 6 -2.50 10.53 -20.40
C SER A 6 -1.74 9.99 -19.18
N LEU A 7 -0.58 10.56 -18.84
CA LEU A 7 0.16 10.18 -17.65
C LEU A 7 -0.56 10.54 -16.35
N LEU A 8 -1.22 11.71 -16.29
CA LEU A 8 -2.05 12.10 -15.14
C LEU A 8 -3.24 11.16 -14.96
N THR A 9 -3.86 10.73 -16.05
CA THR A 9 -4.93 9.71 -16.01
C THR A 9 -4.41 8.37 -15.47
N LEU A 10 -3.24 7.94 -15.94
CA LEU A 10 -2.58 6.72 -15.42
C LEU A 10 -2.21 6.84 -13.95
N LEU A 11 -1.79 8.03 -13.49
CA LEU A 11 -1.50 8.27 -12.08
C LEU A 11 -2.76 8.12 -11.23
N HIS A 12 -3.85 8.79 -11.60
CA HIS A 12 -5.12 8.64 -10.91
C HIS A 12 -5.59 7.18 -10.85
N GLN A 13 -5.43 6.42 -11.93
CA GLN A 13 -5.74 4.99 -11.90
C GLN A 13 -4.85 4.24 -10.91
N ALA A 14 -3.53 4.43 -10.95
CA ALA A 14 -2.59 3.75 -10.05
C ALA A 14 -2.84 4.10 -8.57
N GLU A 15 -3.20 5.36 -8.28
CA GLU A 15 -3.56 5.80 -6.92
C GLU A 15 -4.86 5.16 -6.44
N ARG A 16 -5.87 5.05 -7.29
CA ARG A 16 -7.11 4.34 -6.97
C ARG A 16 -6.87 2.85 -6.73
N GLU A 17 -6.01 2.21 -7.52
CA GLU A 17 -5.63 0.81 -7.32
C GLU A 17 -4.91 0.62 -5.97
N ARG A 18 -3.99 1.52 -5.61
CA ARG A 18 -3.34 1.54 -4.29
C ARG A 18 -4.36 1.69 -3.16
N ASP A 19 -5.28 2.63 -3.28
CA ASP A 19 -6.26 2.91 -2.22
C ASP A 19 -7.21 1.73 -2.02
N PHE A 20 -7.60 1.05 -3.11
CA PHE A 20 -8.34 -0.21 -3.04
C PHE A 20 -7.52 -1.31 -2.34
N ALA A 21 -6.25 -1.48 -2.71
CA ALA A 21 -5.37 -2.45 -2.08
C ALA A 21 -5.20 -2.19 -0.57
N LEU A 22 -5.09 -0.93 -0.16
CA LEU A 22 -5.02 -0.51 1.25
C LEU A 22 -6.31 -0.86 2.00
N ALA A 23 -7.47 -0.58 1.41
CA ALA A 23 -8.76 -0.92 2.00
C ALA A 23 -8.92 -2.44 2.19
N GLU A 24 -8.49 -3.23 1.20
CA GLU A 24 -8.49 -4.70 1.32
C GLU A 24 -7.51 -5.19 2.37
N GLN A 25 -6.30 -4.62 2.45
CA GLN A 25 -5.34 -4.94 3.50
C GLN A 25 -5.91 -4.68 4.90
N GLN A 26 -6.62 -3.56 5.10
CA GLN A 26 -7.25 -3.25 6.39
C GLN A 26 -8.31 -4.28 6.78
N LYS A 27 -9.14 -4.72 5.84
CA LYS A 27 -10.13 -5.78 6.09
C LYS A 27 -9.46 -7.10 6.48
N VAL A 28 -8.42 -7.49 5.76
CA VAL A 28 -7.68 -8.73 6.03
C VAL A 28 -6.92 -8.65 7.36
N GLN A 29 -6.36 -7.49 7.69
CA GLN A 29 -5.70 -7.23 8.98
C GLN A 29 -6.69 -7.43 10.14
N ALA A 30 -7.90 -6.87 10.05
CA ALA A 30 -8.92 -7.05 11.07
C ALA A 30 -9.31 -8.54 11.25
N ALA A 31 -9.42 -9.29 10.15
CA ALA A 31 -9.69 -10.72 10.19
C ALA A 31 -8.54 -11.52 10.83
N HIS A 32 -7.29 -11.17 10.51
CA HIS A 32 -6.11 -11.76 11.14
C HIS A 32 -6.06 -11.51 12.64
N ASP A 33 -6.31 -10.27 13.08
CA ASP A 33 -6.27 -9.91 14.49
C ASP A 33 -7.39 -10.60 15.28
N ALA A 34 -8.59 -10.73 14.69
CA ALA A 34 -9.67 -11.50 15.27
C ALA A 34 -9.33 -12.99 15.39
N ALA A 35 -8.76 -13.60 14.35
CA ALA A 35 -8.35 -15.00 14.36
C ALA A 35 -7.27 -15.27 15.42
N LYS A 36 -6.30 -14.37 15.55
CA LYS A 36 -5.24 -14.42 16.57
C LYS A 36 -5.80 -14.26 17.99
N ALA A 37 -6.72 -13.33 18.20
CA ALA A 37 -7.37 -13.14 19.49
C ALA A 37 -8.15 -14.39 19.93
N GLN A 38 -8.94 -14.99 19.02
CA GLN A 38 -9.67 -16.23 19.27
C GLN A 38 -8.72 -17.41 19.57
N ALA A 39 -7.60 -17.53 18.85
CA ALA A 39 -6.60 -18.56 19.13
C ALA A 39 -6.03 -18.41 20.54
N GLN A 40 -5.68 -17.18 20.93
CA GLN A 40 -5.19 -16.88 22.27
C GLN A 40 -6.22 -17.18 23.35
N GLN A 41 -7.48 -16.82 23.13
CA GLN A 41 -8.59 -17.12 24.04
C GLN A 41 -8.75 -18.63 24.27
N LEU A 42 -8.70 -19.44 23.22
CA LEU A 42 -8.80 -20.91 23.35
C LEU A 42 -7.61 -21.50 24.12
N VAL A 43 -6.39 -21.00 23.88
CA VAL A 43 -5.19 -21.45 24.61
C VAL A 43 -5.28 -21.10 26.10
N THR A 44 -5.71 -19.88 26.42
CA THR A 44 -5.93 -19.45 27.82
C THR A 44 -7.01 -20.30 28.48
N TYR A 45 -8.16 -20.45 27.82
CA TYR A 45 -9.28 -21.25 28.32
C TYR A 45 -8.88 -22.71 28.58
N ARG A 46 -8.08 -23.32 27.70
CA ARG A 46 -7.53 -24.66 27.90
C ARG A 46 -6.69 -24.75 29.17
N ARG A 47 -5.78 -23.81 29.39
CA ARG A 47 -4.93 -23.80 30.60
C ARG A 47 -5.75 -23.64 31.87
N GLU A 48 -6.71 -22.72 31.87
CA GLU A 48 -7.62 -22.50 33.02
C GLU A 48 -8.48 -23.73 33.29
N TYR A 49 -8.92 -24.43 32.25
CA TYR A 49 -9.69 -25.66 32.38
C TYR A 49 -8.85 -26.82 32.94
N GLU A 50 -7.62 -27.00 32.44
CA GLU A 50 -6.67 -28.00 32.93
C GLU A 50 -6.31 -27.77 34.40
N GLN A 51 -6.08 -26.51 34.81
CA GLN A 51 -5.77 -26.17 36.20
C GLN A 51 -6.96 -26.49 37.14
N ARG A 52 -8.16 -25.99 36.81
CA ARG A 52 -9.38 -26.27 37.60
C ARG A 52 -9.65 -27.76 37.71
N TRP A 53 -9.43 -28.50 36.63
CA TRP A 53 -9.56 -29.96 36.64
C TRP A 53 -8.56 -30.63 37.57
N SER A 54 -7.28 -30.24 37.52
CA SER A 54 -6.24 -30.78 38.42
C SER A 54 -6.60 -30.55 39.89
N GLU A 55 -7.14 -29.39 40.23
CA GLU A 55 -7.56 -29.05 41.61
C GLU A 55 -8.77 -29.89 42.06
N GLN A 56 -9.73 -30.15 41.16
CA GLN A 56 -10.95 -30.89 41.46
C GLN A 56 -10.71 -32.42 41.52
N PHE A 57 -9.80 -32.94 40.70
CA PHE A 57 -9.39 -34.35 40.72
C PHE A 57 -8.72 -34.74 42.04
N CYS A 58 -7.93 -33.84 42.65
CA CYS A 58 -7.36 -34.05 43.98
C CYS A 58 -8.43 -34.22 45.09
N ARG A 59 -9.70 -33.85 44.85
CA ARG A 59 -10.78 -33.89 45.84
C ARG A 59 -11.80 -35.01 45.61
N GLU A 60 -12.17 -35.33 44.37
CA GLU A 60 -13.24 -36.30 44.07
C GLU A 60 -12.85 -37.27 42.94
N GLY A 61 -12.41 -38.48 43.31
CA GLY A 61 -12.03 -39.54 42.36
C GLY A 61 -13.22 -40.32 41.79
N LYS A 62 -14.05 -39.71 40.93
CA LYS A 62 -15.15 -40.42 40.22
C LYS A 62 -14.77 -40.70 38.76
N ILE A 63 -14.80 -41.97 38.36
CA ILE A 63 -14.42 -42.45 37.01
C ILE A 63 -15.27 -41.83 35.88
N GLU A 64 -16.55 -41.54 36.11
CA GLU A 64 -17.42 -40.91 35.11
C GLU A 64 -16.98 -39.48 34.74
N LEU A 65 -16.47 -38.72 35.72
CA LEU A 65 -15.94 -37.38 35.49
C LEU A 65 -14.69 -37.44 34.59
N VAL A 66 -13.86 -38.48 34.73
CA VAL A 66 -12.66 -38.68 33.91
C VAL A 66 -12.99 -38.87 32.42
N ARG A 67 -14.02 -39.66 32.10
CA ARG A 67 -14.45 -39.85 30.70
C ARG A 67 -15.00 -38.56 30.09
N CYS A 68 -15.80 -37.81 30.85
CA CYS A 68 -16.32 -36.52 30.41
C CYS A 68 -15.18 -35.52 30.13
N TYR A 69 -14.20 -35.45 31.02
CA TYR A 69 -13.01 -34.62 30.88
C TYR A 69 -12.22 -34.95 29.61
N GLN A 70 -11.87 -36.22 29.40
CA GLN A 70 -11.09 -36.64 28.23
C GLN A 70 -11.80 -36.27 26.92
N GLY A 71 -13.12 -36.50 26.83
CA GLY A 71 -13.89 -36.15 25.64
C GLY A 71 -13.94 -34.64 25.39
N PHE A 72 -14.03 -33.82 26.44
CA PHE A 72 -14.00 -32.36 26.29
C PHE A 72 -12.62 -31.84 25.89
N VAL A 73 -11.54 -32.32 26.52
CA VAL A 73 -10.16 -31.95 26.18
C VAL A 73 -9.82 -32.30 24.74
N GLN A 74 -10.26 -33.45 24.25
CA GLN A 74 -10.10 -33.82 22.84
C GLN A 74 -10.77 -32.81 21.91
N ARG A 75 -12.03 -32.43 22.17
CA ARG A 75 -12.74 -31.40 21.38
C ARG A 75 -12.06 -30.04 21.47
N LEU A 76 -11.59 -29.65 22.65
CA LEU A 76 -10.90 -28.38 22.85
C LEU A 76 -9.56 -28.34 22.11
N THR A 77 -8.82 -29.45 22.07
CA THR A 77 -7.59 -29.59 21.30
C THR A 77 -7.87 -29.48 19.81
N GLN A 78 -8.88 -30.18 19.31
CA GLN A 78 -9.32 -30.06 17.92
C GLN A 78 -9.71 -28.61 17.55
N ALA A 79 -10.43 -27.92 18.44
CA ALA A 79 -10.80 -26.52 18.24
C ALA A 79 -9.58 -25.59 18.21
N VAL A 80 -8.59 -25.80 19.10
CA VAL A 80 -7.33 -25.04 19.08
C VAL A 80 -6.57 -25.28 17.77
N ASP A 81 -6.45 -26.53 17.32
CA ASP A 81 -5.74 -26.88 16.09
C ASP A 81 -6.46 -26.33 14.84
N GLN A 82 -7.80 -26.30 14.86
CA GLN A 82 -8.58 -25.65 13.82
C GLN A 82 -8.34 -24.13 13.84
N GLN A 83 -8.39 -23.50 15.01
CA GLN A 83 -8.18 -22.06 15.12
C GLN A 83 -6.76 -21.63 14.75
N ALA A 84 -5.75 -22.44 15.07
CA ALA A 84 -4.37 -22.22 14.65
C ALA A 84 -4.27 -22.19 13.12
N ARG A 85 -4.89 -23.13 12.42
CA ARG A 85 -4.94 -23.15 10.95
C ARG A 85 -5.66 -21.94 10.36
N VAL A 86 -6.72 -21.46 11.00
CA VAL A 86 -7.42 -20.24 10.59
C VAL A 86 -6.52 -19.01 10.77
N ALA A 87 -5.80 -18.91 11.89
CA ALA A 87 -4.85 -17.82 12.13
C ALA A 87 -3.69 -17.84 11.12
N ASP A 88 -3.12 -19.01 10.83
CA ASP A 88 -2.07 -19.15 9.81
C ASP A 88 -2.57 -18.77 8.42
N HIS A 89 -3.80 -19.17 8.06
CA HIS A 89 -4.41 -18.76 6.81
C HIS A 89 -4.58 -17.24 6.74
N ALA A 90 -5.11 -16.62 7.80
CA ALA A 90 -5.29 -15.17 7.87
C ALA A 90 -3.96 -14.42 7.81
N ALA A 91 -2.89 -14.95 8.42
CA ALA A 91 -1.56 -14.38 8.36
C ALA A 91 -0.98 -14.42 6.93
N ASN A 92 -1.17 -15.54 6.22
CA ASN A 92 -0.76 -15.66 4.82
C ASN A 92 -1.54 -14.70 3.91
N GLN A 93 -2.84 -14.52 4.15
CA GLN A 93 -3.66 -13.57 3.41
C GLN A 93 -3.22 -12.13 3.67
N LEU A 94 -2.89 -11.79 4.91
CA LEU A 94 -2.35 -10.48 5.26
C LEU A 94 -1.02 -10.21 4.56
N ALA A 95 -0.09 -11.18 4.57
CA ALA A 95 1.19 -11.05 3.88
C ALA A 95 1.02 -10.78 2.37
N ARG A 96 0.07 -11.47 1.72
CA ARG A 96 -0.27 -11.24 0.31
C ARG A 96 -0.87 -9.85 0.08
N ALA A 97 -1.79 -9.41 0.93
CA ALA A 97 -2.40 -8.09 0.82
C ALA A 97 -1.34 -6.97 1.01
N SER A 98 -0.43 -7.12 1.97
CA SER A 98 0.69 -6.19 2.17
C SER A 98 1.64 -6.14 0.96
N ALA A 99 1.94 -7.28 0.35
CA ALA A 99 2.75 -7.33 -0.87
C ALA A 99 2.07 -6.58 -2.03
N ASN A 100 0.75 -6.77 -2.20
CA ASN A 100 -0.03 -6.08 -3.23
C ASN A 100 -0.04 -4.56 -3.02
N VAL A 101 -0.24 -4.09 -1.78
CA VAL A 101 -0.16 -2.65 -1.45
C VAL A 101 1.19 -2.08 -1.85
N ARG A 102 2.28 -2.77 -1.49
CA ARG A 102 3.64 -2.33 -1.85
C ARG A 102 3.84 -2.26 -3.36
N GLU A 103 3.31 -3.21 -4.13
CA GLU A 103 3.39 -3.20 -5.59
C GLU A 103 2.63 -2.00 -6.18
N CYS A 104 1.41 -1.74 -5.71
CA CYS A 104 0.62 -0.58 -6.12
C CYS A 104 1.32 0.75 -5.77
N GLU A 105 1.94 0.85 -4.60
CA GLU A 105 2.71 2.02 -4.18
C GLU A 105 3.91 2.27 -5.10
N VAL A 106 4.68 1.22 -5.41
CA VAL A 106 5.82 1.30 -6.34
C VAL A 106 5.35 1.78 -7.72
N ARG A 107 4.24 1.24 -8.22
CA ARG A 107 3.67 1.64 -9.50
C ARG A 107 3.24 3.11 -9.50
N ALA A 108 2.51 3.57 -8.47
CA ALA A 108 2.10 4.96 -8.35
C ALA A 108 3.31 5.90 -8.28
N ALA A 109 4.32 5.56 -7.47
CA ALA A 109 5.57 6.34 -7.36
C ALA A 109 6.34 6.42 -8.68
N ALA A 110 6.41 5.32 -9.44
CA ALA A 110 7.04 5.30 -10.76
C ALA A 110 6.34 6.24 -11.75
N VAL A 111 5.00 6.24 -11.77
CA VAL A 111 4.22 7.15 -12.64
C VAL A 111 4.41 8.61 -12.22
N ARG A 112 4.40 8.92 -10.92
CA ARG A 112 4.69 10.28 -10.41
C ARG A 112 6.06 10.77 -10.88
N LYS A 113 7.10 9.95 -10.71
CA LYS A 113 8.46 10.30 -11.16
C LYS A 113 8.55 10.51 -12.68
N LEU A 114 7.78 9.74 -13.46
CA LEU A 114 7.72 9.93 -14.91
C LEU A 114 7.04 11.26 -15.28
N ILE A 115 5.95 11.62 -14.60
CA ILE A 115 5.27 12.92 -14.78
C ILE A 115 6.23 14.06 -14.45
N GLU A 116 6.89 14.01 -13.30
CA GLU A 116 7.88 15.02 -12.89
C GLU A 116 8.95 15.23 -13.97
N ARG A 117 9.51 14.13 -14.49
CA ARG A 117 10.51 14.19 -15.56
C ARG A 117 9.97 14.84 -16.83
N ARG A 118 8.76 14.46 -17.26
CA ARG A 118 8.12 15.02 -18.47
C ARG A 118 7.78 16.50 -18.33
N THR A 119 7.31 16.92 -17.16
CA THR A 119 7.05 18.32 -16.86
C THR A 119 8.33 19.13 -16.93
N HIS A 120 9.42 18.63 -16.33
CA HIS A 120 10.71 19.30 -16.36
C HIS A 120 11.30 19.39 -17.78
N GLU A 121 11.27 18.30 -18.55
CA GLU A 121 11.66 18.30 -19.97
C GLU A 121 10.86 19.34 -20.78
N GLY A 122 9.55 19.45 -20.51
CA GLY A 122 8.66 20.42 -21.14
C GLY A 122 9.01 21.88 -20.81
N GLN A 123 9.32 22.16 -19.54
CA GLN A 123 9.75 23.47 -19.06
C GLN A 123 11.06 23.91 -19.73
N LEU A 124 12.09 23.05 -19.70
CA LEU A 124 13.38 23.34 -20.35
C LEU A 124 13.22 23.60 -21.86
N ALA A 125 12.34 22.86 -22.52
CA ALA A 125 12.06 23.07 -23.94
C ALA A 125 11.32 24.40 -24.20
N ALA A 126 10.45 24.84 -23.28
CA ALA A 126 9.77 26.13 -23.36
C ALA A 126 10.74 27.29 -23.15
N GLU A 127 11.58 27.23 -22.11
CA GLU A 127 12.61 28.23 -21.82
C GLU A 127 13.56 28.43 -23.01
N ARG A 128 14.02 27.33 -23.65
CA ARG A 128 14.86 27.42 -24.85
C ARG A 128 14.16 28.09 -26.04
N ARG A 129 12.86 27.84 -26.22
CA ARG A 129 12.07 28.47 -27.29
C ARG A 129 11.89 29.96 -27.02
N GLU A 130 11.59 30.32 -25.78
CA GLU A 130 11.41 31.71 -25.36
C GLU A 130 12.72 32.50 -25.51
N GLN A 131 13.84 31.94 -25.04
CA GLN A 131 15.16 32.55 -25.22
C GLN A 131 15.47 32.79 -26.70
N LYS A 132 15.26 31.79 -27.56
CA LYS A 132 15.51 31.92 -29.00
C LYS A 132 14.64 33.01 -29.63
N GLN A 133 13.36 33.07 -29.27
CA GLN A 133 12.45 34.12 -29.77
C GLN A 133 12.88 35.51 -29.29
N SER A 134 13.32 35.64 -28.04
CA SER A 134 13.85 36.88 -27.49
C SER A 134 15.12 37.33 -28.22
N ASP A 135 16.06 36.41 -28.47
CA ASP A 135 17.29 36.69 -29.20
C ASP A 135 17.01 37.12 -30.65
N GLU A 136 16.06 36.47 -31.33
CA GLU A 136 15.64 36.84 -32.68
C GLU A 136 15.01 38.25 -32.73
N LEU A 137 14.21 38.62 -31.74
CA LEU A 137 13.63 39.96 -31.61
C LEU A 137 14.70 41.02 -31.33
N ALA A 138 15.65 40.73 -30.44
CA ALA A 138 16.77 41.61 -30.14
C ALA A 138 17.69 41.81 -31.36
N ALA A 139 17.97 40.74 -32.11
CA ALA A 139 18.67 40.81 -33.38
C ALA A 139 17.90 41.71 -34.36
N ARG A 140 16.61 41.47 -34.63
CA ARG A 140 15.83 42.33 -35.54
C ARG A 140 15.86 43.81 -35.13
N ALA A 141 15.75 44.11 -33.83
CA ALA A 141 15.81 45.48 -33.32
C ALA A 141 17.19 46.15 -33.50
N THR A 142 18.29 45.41 -33.31
CA THR A 142 19.65 45.92 -33.50
C THR A 142 19.97 46.16 -34.97
N TRP A 143 19.57 45.25 -35.87
CA TRP A 143 19.75 45.40 -37.31
C TRP A 143 18.90 46.56 -37.87
N GLY A 144 17.67 46.75 -37.38
CA GLY A 144 16.82 47.89 -37.73
C GLY A 144 17.42 49.24 -37.31
N ARG A 145 18.04 49.33 -36.12
CA ARG A 145 18.75 50.54 -35.66
C ARG A 145 20.04 50.82 -36.43
N GLY A 146 20.78 49.80 -36.82
CA GLY A 146 21.97 49.95 -37.66
C GLY A 146 21.64 50.46 -39.07
N ALA A 147 20.52 50.01 -39.64
CA ALA A 147 20.03 50.47 -40.93
C ALA A 147 19.59 51.94 -40.91
N THR A 148 18.90 52.38 -39.85
CA THR A 148 18.47 53.79 -39.72
C THR A 148 19.64 54.74 -39.47
N LEU A 149 20.63 54.34 -38.67
CA LEU A 149 21.85 55.14 -38.44
C LEU A 149 22.71 55.27 -39.70
N ARG A 150 22.84 54.21 -40.52
CA ARG A 150 23.54 54.27 -41.81
C ARG A 150 22.84 55.19 -42.81
N ALA A 151 21.51 55.15 -42.87
CA ALA A 151 20.72 56.00 -43.77
C ALA A 151 20.81 57.49 -43.41
N SER A 152 20.97 57.83 -42.12
CA SER A 152 21.10 59.22 -41.67
C SER A 152 22.51 59.83 -41.83
N SER A 153 23.53 59.02 -42.14
CA SER A 153 24.91 59.48 -42.36
C SER A 153 25.28 59.70 -43.84
N ALA A 154 24.32 59.47 -44.75
CA ALA A 154 24.51 59.57 -46.21
C ALA A 154 23.90 60.83 -46.83
N PHE A 155 23.56 61.83 -46.02
CA PHE A 155 23.08 63.16 -46.44
C PHE A 155 24.02 64.25 -45.93
#